data_AF-A0AAD4JPZ0-F1
#
_entry.id   AF-A0AAD4JPZ0-F1
#
_cell.length_a   1.000
_cell.length_b   1.000
_cell.length_c   1.000
_cell.angle_alpha   90.00
_cell.angle_beta   90.00
_cell.angle_gamma   90.00
#
_symmetry.space_group_name_H-M   'P 1'
#
loop_
_entity.id
_entity.type
_entity.pdbx_description
1 polymer ?
#
loop_
_entity_poly.entity_id
_entity_poly.type
_entity_poly.pdbx_seq_one_letter_code
_entity_poly.pdbx_strand_id
1 'polypeptide(L)'
;MAASTPRMEIEKMSVEQVRALKEQVDMEVNLLQDSLNNLRSANARLELASTALNDLAVRPRGKKMLVPLTASLYVPGKLDDAEKVLVDVGTGYFIEKTMAEGKDYCERKIALLKSNYDQLLE
;
A
#
# COMPACT_ATOMS: atom_id res chain seq x y z
N MET A 1 -2.98 -9.57 -22.33
CA MET A 1 -3.36 -9.22 -23.72
C MET A 1 -3.24 -7.72 -23.84
N ALA A 2 -2.14 -7.23 -24.40
CA ALA A 2 -1.87 -5.81 -24.56
C ALA A 2 -2.81 -5.25 -25.63
N ALA A 3 -3.72 -4.37 -25.24
CA ALA A 3 -4.51 -3.60 -26.17
C ALA A 3 -3.57 -2.60 -26.85
N SER A 4 -3.09 -2.96 -28.04
CA SER A 4 -2.39 -2.06 -28.93
C SER A 4 -3.35 -0.92 -29.29
N THR A 5 -3.20 0.24 -28.64
CA THR A 5 -3.86 1.47 -29.06
C THR A 5 -3.50 1.68 -30.53
N PRO A 6 -4.47 1.73 -31.45
CA PRO A 6 -4.15 1.92 -32.85
C PRO A 6 -3.53 3.31 -32.95
N ARG A 7 -2.26 3.38 -33.37
CA ARG A 7 -1.63 4.59 -33.93
C ARG A 7 -2.41 4.97 -35.19
N MET A 8 -3.65 5.40 -35.05
CA MET A 8 -4.34 6.13 -36.09
C MET A 8 -3.66 7.48 -36.19
N GLU A 9 -3.30 7.85 -37.41
CA GLU A 9 -2.55 9.06 -37.73
C GLU A 9 -3.28 10.28 -37.16
N ILE A 10 -2.75 10.85 -36.07
CA ILE A 10 -3.23 12.11 -35.46
C ILE A 10 -3.34 13.20 -36.54
N GLU A 11 -2.50 13.12 -37.58
CA GLU A 11 -2.47 13.98 -38.76
C GLU A 11 -3.75 13.92 -39.63
N LYS A 12 -4.56 12.86 -39.51
CA LYS A 12 -5.81 12.68 -40.28
C LYS A 12 -7.07 12.96 -39.45
N MET A 13 -6.93 13.33 -38.17
CA MET A 13 -8.06 13.59 -37.27
C MET A 13 -8.57 15.03 -37.39
N SER A 14 -9.87 15.24 -37.18
CA SER A 14 -10.43 16.59 -37.05
C SER A 14 -10.03 17.22 -35.70
N VAL A 15 -10.11 18.54 -35.60
CA VAL A 15 -9.78 19.29 -34.36
C VAL A 15 -10.62 18.80 -33.17
N GLU A 16 -11.89 18.48 -33.42
CA GLU A 16 -12.83 17.96 -32.42
C GLU A 16 -12.42 16.57 -31.93
N GLN A 17 -11.97 15.69 -32.84
CA GLN A 17 -11.50 14.35 -32.50
C GLN A 17 -10.20 14.39 -31.69
N VAL A 18 -9.27 15.29 -32.05
CA VAL A 18 -8.02 15.51 -31.31
C VAL A 18 -8.31 16.06 -29.90
N ARG A 19 -9.29 16.97 -29.78
CA ARG A 19 -9.73 17.47 -28.47
C ARG A 19 -10.31 16.37 -27.59
N ALA A 20 -11.18 15.52 -28.13
CA ALA A 20 -11.73 14.38 -27.41
C ALA A 20 -10.64 13.39 -26.96
N LEU A 21 -9.66 13.12 -27.83
CA LEU A 21 -8.50 12.28 -27.50
C LEU A 21 -7.66 12.90 -26.38
N LYS A 22 -7.41 14.21 -26.43
CA LYS A 22 -6.70 14.92 -25.35
C LYS A 22 -7.42 14.76 -24.01
N GLU A 23 -8.72 15.01 -23.98
CA GLU A 23 -9.53 14.88 -22.75
C GLU A 23 -9.49 13.45 -22.20
N GLN A 24 -9.50 12.43 -23.08
CA GLN A 24 -9.32 11.03 -22.67
C GLN A 24 -7.94 10.76 -22.06
N VAL A 25 -6.86 11.19 -22.73
CA VAL A 25 -5.49 10.99 -22.25
C VAL A 25 -5.27 11.72 -20.92
N ASP A 26 -5.80 12.93 -20.77
CA ASP A 26 -5.72 13.69 -19.51
C ASP A 26 -6.41 12.92 -18.36
N MET A 27 -7.57 12.30 -18.61
CA MET A 27 -8.25 11.45 -17.62
C MET A 27 -7.43 10.20 -17.26
N GLU A 28 -6.84 9.53 -18.24
CA GLU A 28 -6.00 8.35 -18.02
C GLU A 28 -4.75 8.70 -17.19
N VAL A 29 -4.10 9.83 -17.50
CA VAL A 29 -2.94 10.32 -16.73
C VAL A 29 -3.31 10.61 -15.27
N ASN A 30 -4.44 11.28 -15.03
CA ASN A 30 -4.90 11.56 -13.67
C ASN A 30 -5.17 10.26 -12.88
N LEU A 31 -5.83 9.28 -13.50
CA LEU A 31 -6.10 8.00 -12.87
C LEU A 31 -4.81 7.23 -12.53
N LEU A 32 -3.81 7.25 -13.42
CA LEU A 32 -2.50 6.65 -13.16
C LEU A 32 -1.76 7.35 -12.02
N GLN A 33 -1.80 8.69 -11.97
CA GLN A 33 -1.20 9.47 -10.87
C GLN A 33 -1.84 9.13 -9.52
N ASP A 34 -3.17 9.05 -9.45
CA ASP A 34 -3.88 8.67 -8.24
C ASP A 34 -3.54 7.25 -7.79
N SER A 35 -3.45 6.30 -8.74
CA SER A 35 -3.02 4.93 -8.47
C SER A 35 -1.60 4.88 -7.89
N LEU A 36 -0.65 5.61 -8.48
CA LEU A 36 0.74 5.69 -8.01
C LEU A 36 0.83 6.27 -6.59
N ASN A 37 0.06 7.32 -6.31
CA ASN A 37 0.01 7.93 -4.98
C ASN A 37 -0.54 6.96 -3.92
N ASN A 38 -1.60 6.21 -4.27
CA ASN A 38 -2.18 5.19 -3.40
C ASN A 38 -1.20 4.05 -3.10
N LEU A 39 -0.51 3.53 -4.12
CA LEU A 39 0.51 2.49 -3.95
C LEU A 39 1.67 2.97 -3.08
N ARG A 40 2.16 4.19 -3.30
CA ARG A 40 3.23 4.78 -2.50
C ARG A 40 2.84 4.92 -1.03
N SER A 41 1.62 5.40 -0.76
CA SER A 41 1.08 5.53 0.60
C SER A 41 0.93 4.17 1.29
N ALA A 42 0.42 3.16 0.58
CA ALA A 42 0.30 1.79 1.09
C ALA A 42 1.67 1.18 1.41
N ASN A 43 2.66 1.35 0.53
CA ASN A 43 4.01 0.87 0.73
C ASN A 43 4.67 1.50 1.97
N ALA A 44 4.54 2.82 2.12
CA ALA A 44 5.04 3.53 3.30
C ALA A 44 4.41 3.03 4.62
N ARG A 45 3.11 2.72 4.62
CA ARG A 45 2.43 2.15 5.81
C ARG A 45 2.96 0.76 6.15
N LEU A 46 3.25 -0.08 5.16
CA LEU A 46 3.79 -1.43 5.39
C LEU A 46 5.25 -1.39 5.87
N GLU A 47 6.07 -0.48 5.34
CA GLU A 47 7.44 -0.26 5.82
C GLU A 47 7.45 0.21 7.30
N LEU A 48 6.53 1.11 7.66
CA LEU A 48 6.31 1.53 9.05
C LEU A 48 5.84 0.35 9.93
N ALA A 49 4.92 -0.47 9.44
CA ALA A 49 4.45 -1.65 10.16
C ALA A 49 5.59 -2.66 10.38
N SER A 50 6.39 -2.95 9.36
CA SER A 50 7.56 -3.83 9.46
C SER A 50 8.56 -3.31 10.50
N THR A 51 8.84 -2.01 10.48
CA THR A 51 9.72 -1.37 11.48
C THR A 51 9.14 -1.47 12.89
N ALA A 52 7.83 -1.26 13.05
CA ALA A 52 7.15 -1.40 14.34
C ALA A 52 7.17 -2.85 14.86
N LEU A 53 7.01 -3.84 13.98
CA LEU A 53 7.14 -5.26 14.32
C LEU A 53 8.57 -5.60 14.80
N ASN A 54 9.59 -5.04 14.14
CA ASN A 54 10.98 -5.21 14.56
C ASN A 54 11.25 -4.62 15.94
N ASP A 55 10.76 -3.40 16.22
CA ASP A 55 10.86 -2.78 17.55
C ASP A 55 10.04 -3.54 18.60
N LEU A 56 8.87 -4.08 18.25
CA LEU A 56 8.06 -4.85 19.19
C LEU A 56 8.73 -6.17 19.57
N ALA A 57 9.38 -6.84 18.62
CA ALA A 57 10.03 -8.13 18.82
C ALA A 57 11.17 -8.10 19.86
N VAL A 58 11.81 -6.95 20.08
CA VAL A 58 12.91 -6.80 21.06
C VAL A 58 12.42 -6.33 22.42
N ARG A 59 11.12 -6.03 22.59
CA ARG A 59 10.58 -5.49 23.84
C ARG A 59 10.24 -6.62 24.81
N PRO A 60 10.64 -6.50 26.09
CA PRO A 60 10.32 -7.50 27.08
C PRO A 60 8.83 -7.50 27.42
N ARG A 61 8.34 -8.67 27.81
CA ARG A 61 7.01 -8.85 28.40
C ARG A 61 6.84 -7.95 29.62
N GLY A 62 5.67 -7.36 29.76
CA GLY A 62 5.30 -6.44 30.83
C GLY A 62 5.74 -4.99 30.60
N LYS A 63 6.43 -4.66 29.49
CA LYS A 63 6.84 -3.28 29.18
C LYS A 63 5.60 -2.38 29.08
N LYS A 64 5.61 -1.28 29.84
CA LYS A 64 4.56 -0.25 29.78
C LYS A 64 4.62 0.48 28.44
N MET A 65 3.47 0.72 27.82
CA MET A 65 3.34 1.46 26.57
C MET A 65 2.03 2.23 26.54
N LEU A 66 1.96 3.24 25.67
CA LEU A 66 0.73 3.98 25.40
C LEU A 66 0.06 3.37 24.16
N VAL A 67 -1.19 2.96 24.31
CA VAL A 67 -1.99 2.43 23.20
C VAL A 67 -2.98 3.52 22.77
N PRO A 68 -3.03 3.88 21.47
CA PRO A 68 -4.02 4.83 20.98
C PRO A 68 -5.42 4.22 21.08
N LEU A 69 -6.33 4.90 21.78
CA LEU A 69 -7.75 4.53 21.81
C LEU A 69 -8.53 5.28 20.73
N THR A 70 -8.16 6.53 20.47
CA THR A 70 -8.68 7.39 19.40
C THR A 70 -7.55 8.24 18.82
N ALA A 71 -7.85 9.08 17.82
CA ALA A 71 -6.86 9.98 17.22
C ALA A 71 -6.20 10.97 18.21
N SER A 72 -6.86 11.27 19.34
CA SER A 72 -6.39 12.27 20.32
C SER A 72 -6.22 11.73 21.74
N LEU A 73 -6.47 10.43 21.98
CA LEU A 73 -6.46 9.84 23.31
C LEU A 73 -5.61 8.56 23.34
N TYR A 74 -4.70 8.51 24.31
CA TYR A 74 -3.84 7.35 24.57
C TYR A 74 -4.10 6.82 25.97
N VAL A 75 -4.13 5.49 26.10
CA VAL A 75 -4.30 4.81 27.38
C VAL A 75 -3.04 4.02 27.74
N PRO A 76 -2.63 4.00 29.02
CA PRO A 76 -1.51 3.19 29.46
C PRO A 76 -1.87 1.69 29.43
N GLY A 77 -1.02 0.89 28.79
CA GLY A 77 -1.10 -0.56 28.72
C GLY A 77 0.25 -1.23 29.01
N LYS A 78 0.25 -2.56 29.07
CA LYS A 78 1.46 -3.38 29.18
C LYS A 78 1.47 -4.42 28.06
N LEU A 79 2.63 -4.64 27.46
CA LEU A 79 2.83 -5.69 26.47
C LEU A 79 2.74 -7.06 27.15
N ASP A 80 1.80 -7.90 26.76
CA ASP A 80 1.71 -9.26 27.29
C ASP A 80 2.49 -10.26 26.43
N ASP A 81 2.14 -10.36 25.15
CA ASP A 81 2.81 -11.23 24.18
C ASP A 81 3.44 -10.42 23.05
N ALA A 82 4.71 -10.71 22.76
CA ALA A 82 5.49 -10.11 21.68
C ALA A 82 5.81 -11.12 20.56
N GLU A 83 5.40 -12.38 20.71
CA GLU A 83 5.67 -13.46 19.76
C GLU A 83 4.57 -13.61 18.72
N LYS A 84 3.37 -13.10 19.01
CA LYS A 84 2.19 -13.23 18.16
C LYS A 84 1.64 -11.88 17.75
N VAL A 85 1.19 -11.79 16.50
CA VAL A 85 0.63 -10.59 15.90
C VAL A 85 -0.60 -10.91 15.08
N LEU A 86 -1.53 -9.96 15.02
CA LEU A 86 -2.69 -10.05 14.15
C LEU A 86 -2.36 -9.42 12.80
N VAL A 87 -2.61 -10.18 11.73
CA VAL A 87 -2.40 -9.75 10.35
C VAL A 87 -3.76 -9.61 9.66
N ASP A 88 -4.03 -8.43 9.10
CA ASP A 88 -5.17 -8.19 8.23
C ASP A 88 -4.93 -8.80 6.84
N VAL A 89 -5.81 -9.73 6.44
CA VAL A 89 -5.76 -10.38 5.12
C VAL A 89 -6.77 -9.80 4.12
N GLY A 90 -7.58 -8.83 4.55
CA GLY A 90 -8.63 -8.20 3.78
C GLY A 90 -10.03 -8.63 4.20
N THR A 91 -11.03 -7.96 3.61
CA THR A 91 -12.47 -8.20 3.83
C THR A 91 -12.93 -8.22 5.29
N GLY A 92 -12.15 -7.63 6.19
CA GLY A 92 -12.43 -7.57 7.63
C GLY A 92 -11.95 -8.79 8.43
N TYR A 93 -11.14 -9.66 7.83
CA TYR A 93 -10.58 -10.84 8.50
C TYR A 93 -9.16 -10.61 9.00
N PHE A 94 -8.93 -11.04 10.24
CA PHE A 94 -7.63 -11.00 10.89
C PHE A 94 -7.21 -12.41 11.25
N ILE A 95 -5.95 -12.75 10.97
CA ILE A 95 -5.35 -14.02 11.34
C ILE A 95 -4.24 -13.79 12.36
N GLU A 96 -4.20 -14.63 13.38
CA GLU A 96 -3.06 -14.67 14.31
C GLU A 96 -1.89 -15.36 13.62
N LYS A 97 -0.73 -14.70 13.64
CA LYS A 97 0.53 -15.15 13.05
C LYS A 97 1.66 -14.98 14.05
N THR A 98 2.70 -15.78 13.88
CA THR A 98 3.94 -15.55 14.63
C THR A 98 4.61 -14.27 14.17
N MET A 99 5.45 -13.68 15.01
CA MET A 99 6.20 -12.46 14.71
C MET A 99 7.07 -12.63 13.44
N ALA A 100 7.66 -13.82 13.24
CA ALA A 100 8.43 -14.13 12.05
C ALA A 100 7.56 -14.15 10.78
N GLU A 101 6.41 -14.84 10.82
CA GLU A 101 5.46 -14.86 9.70
C GLU A 101 4.86 -13.47 9.42
N GLY A 102 4.64 -12.65 10.45
CA GLY A 102 4.14 -11.29 10.32
C GLY A 102 5.12 -10.37 9.57
N LYS A 103 6.42 -10.48 9.88
CA LYS A 103 7.47 -9.74 9.16
C LYS A 103 7.56 -10.17 7.70
N ASP A 104 7.60 -11.48 7.46
CA ASP A 104 7.61 -12.07 6.12
C ASP A 104 6.34 -11.67 5.31
N TYR A 105 5.18 -11.57 5.96
CA TYR A 105 3.97 -11.03 5.32
C TYR A 105 4.16 -9.57 4.88
N CYS A 106 4.68 -8.69 5.73
CA CYS A 106 4.96 -7.31 5.38
C CYS A 106 5.96 -7.21 4.22
N GLU A 107 7.07 -7.95 4.28
CA GLU A 107 8.10 -7.97 3.25
C GLU A 107 7.56 -8.41 1.88
N ARG A 108 6.80 -9.51 1.84
CA ARG A 108 6.14 -9.96 0.60
C ARG A 108 5.19 -8.92 0.05
N LYS A 109 4.41 -8.26 0.91
CA LYS A 109 3.43 -7.26 0.48
C LYS A 109 4.11 -6.00 -0.06
N ILE A 110 5.22 -5.59 0.56
CA ILE A 110 6.09 -4.50 0.09
C ILE A 110 6.68 -4.85 -1.28
N ALA A 111 7.21 -6.06 -1.46
CA ALA A 111 7.79 -6.51 -2.72
C ALA A 111 6.73 -6.52 -3.85
N LEU A 112 5.52 -7.00 -3.55
CA LEU A 112 4.40 -6.97 -4.50
C LEU A 112 4.03 -5.54 -4.90
N LEU A 113 3.94 -4.61 -3.92
CA LEU A 113 3.62 -3.21 -4.19
C LEU A 113 4.71 -2.51 -5.00
N LYS A 114 5.99 -2.79 -4.72
CA LYS A 114 7.12 -2.28 -5.50
C LYS A 114 7.06 -2.79 -6.95
N SER A 115 6.84 -4.09 -7.15
CA SER A 115 6.67 -4.64 -8.50
C SER A 115 5.48 -4.03 -9.26
N ASN A 116 4.34 -3.79 -8.60
CA ASN A 116 3.19 -3.14 -9.22
C ASN A 116 3.46 -1.67 -9.55
N TYR A 117 4.25 -0.99 -8.71
CA TYR A 117 4.67 0.38 -8.93
C TYR A 117 5.59 0.48 -10.16
N ASP A 118 6.56 -0.42 -10.29
CA ASP A 118 7.47 -0.47 -11.43
C ASP A 118 6.72 -0.75 -12.74
N GLN A 119 5.73 -1.65 -12.73
CA GLN A 119 4.85 -1.92 -13.88
C GLN A 119 3.98 -0.74 -14.33
N LEU A 120 3.72 0.23 -13.43
CA LEU A 120 2.96 1.44 -13.77
C LEU A 120 3.86 2.58 -14.27
N LEU A 121 5.18 2.46 -14.07
CA LEU A 121 6.17 3.41 -14.58
C LEU A 121 6.69 3.03 -15.97
N GLU A 122 6.72 1.74 -16.31
CA GLU A 122 6.96 1.22 -17.67
C GLU A 122 5.75 1.43 -18.60
#